data_AF-A0A2A4TY47-F1
#
_entry.id   AF-A0A2A4TY47-F1
#
_cell.length_a   1.000
_cell.length_b   1.000
_cell.length_c   1.000
_cell.angle_alpha   90.00
_cell.angle_beta   90.00
_cell.angle_gamma   90.00
#
_symmetry.space_group_name_H-M   'P 1'
#
loop_
_entity.id
_entity.type
_entity.pdbx_description
1 polymer ?
#
loop_
_entity_poly.entity_id
_entity_poly.type
_entity_poly.pdbx_seq_one_letter_code
_entity_poly.pdbx_strand_id
1 'polypeptide(L)'
;MSSRDVYGEKIVPLNFAKQHVAKELLQAAFLKKPVFYKVIIFNDDYTPMEFVLYLLKNIFNMPHHKAINTVFKVHYKGRASCGYFDEEEALQKLKEIQEACRTNKHPLRYALEMLEY
;
A
#
# COMPACT_ATOMS: atom_id res chain seq x y z
N MET A 1 35.11 -25.08 -52.85
CA MET A 1 33.80 -25.02 -52.15
C MET A 1 34.11 -24.84 -50.67
N SER A 2 34.22 -23.60 -50.19
CA SER A 2 33.11 -22.74 -49.74
C SER A 2 32.39 -23.38 -48.56
N SER A 3 32.72 -23.00 -47.33
CA SER A 3 32.18 -21.82 -46.61
C SER A 3 30.71 -22.01 -46.25
N ARG A 4 30.44 -22.03 -44.93
CA ARG A 4 29.20 -21.68 -44.22
C ARG A 4 29.44 -21.92 -42.73
N ASP A 5 29.80 -20.85 -42.03
CA ASP A 5 28.99 -20.24 -40.94
C ASP A 5 29.26 -20.97 -39.62
N VAL A 6 29.71 -20.33 -38.55
CA VAL A 6 28.91 -19.41 -37.73
C VAL A 6 29.81 -18.38 -37.03
N TYR A 7 29.48 -17.12 -37.27
CA TYR A 7 29.56 -15.94 -36.39
C TYR A 7 30.42 -16.01 -35.13
N GLY A 8 31.37 -15.08 -35.06
CA GLY A 8 32.02 -14.72 -33.81
C GLY A 8 31.08 -13.98 -32.87
N GLU A 9 31.20 -14.28 -31.59
CA GLU A 9 31.08 -13.29 -30.53
C GLU A 9 32.21 -13.54 -29.52
N LYS A 10 32.88 -12.45 -29.15
CA LYS A 10 33.93 -12.43 -28.14
C LYS A 10 33.36 -12.98 -26.83
N ILE A 11 33.98 -14.01 -26.28
CA ILE A 11 33.77 -14.41 -24.90
C ILE A 11 34.27 -13.27 -24.02
N VAL A 12 33.35 -12.45 -23.52
CA VAL A 12 33.62 -11.49 -22.45
C VAL A 12 33.67 -12.30 -21.14
N PRO A 13 34.74 -12.24 -20.33
CA PRO A 13 34.82 -13.04 -19.13
C PRO A 13 33.69 -12.67 -18.15
N LEU A 14 32.92 -13.69 -17.76
CA LEU A 14 31.66 -13.62 -17.00
C LEU A 14 31.79 -13.07 -15.56
N ASN A 15 32.98 -12.61 -15.13
CA ASN A 15 33.26 -12.44 -13.70
C ASN A 15 33.77 -11.06 -13.23
N PHE A 16 33.64 -10.00 -14.03
CA PHE A 16 33.89 -8.63 -13.53
C PHE A 16 32.67 -7.70 -13.55
N ALA A 17 31.62 -8.00 -14.33
CA ALA A 17 30.44 -7.13 -14.44
C ALA A 17 29.34 -7.40 -13.40
N LYS A 18 29.29 -8.60 -12.80
CA LYS A 18 28.18 -8.96 -11.88
C LYS A 18 28.20 -8.22 -10.54
N GLN A 19 29.36 -7.76 -10.08
CA GLN A 19 29.46 -7.04 -8.80
C GLN A 19 29.10 -5.56 -8.92
N HIS A 20 29.39 -4.90 -10.05
CA HIS A 20 29.06 -3.49 -10.25
C HIS A 20 27.57 -3.27 -10.54
N VAL A 21 26.96 -4.09 -11.41
CA VAL A 21 25.53 -3.98 -11.74
C VAL A 21 24.64 -4.28 -10.54
N ALA A 22 24.98 -5.28 -9.72
CA ALA A 22 24.24 -5.59 -8.51
C ALA A 22 24.27 -4.44 -7.49
N LYS A 23 25.40 -3.74 -7.39
CA LYS A 23 25.58 -2.61 -6.47
C LYS A 23 24.81 -1.37 -6.91
N GLU A 24 24.77 -1.07 -8.21
CA GLU A 24 23.96 0.01 -8.79
C GLU A 24 22.46 -0.27 -8.71
N LEU A 25 22.01 -1.52 -8.92
CA LEU A 25 20.60 -1.90 -8.74
C LEU A 25 20.17 -1.83 -7.28
N LEU A 26 21.01 -2.29 -6.34
CA LEU A 26 20.79 -2.10 -4.90
C LEU A 26 20.74 -0.61 -4.56
N GLN A 27 21.67 0.20 -5.06
CA GLN A 27 21.75 1.61 -4.77
C GLN A 27 20.58 2.41 -5.37
N ALA A 28 20.09 2.04 -6.55
CA ALA A 28 18.88 2.59 -7.15
C ALA A 28 17.60 2.20 -6.38
N ALA A 29 17.55 0.99 -5.82
CA ALA A 29 16.45 0.57 -4.94
C ALA A 29 16.46 1.31 -3.59
N PHE A 30 17.62 1.72 -3.07
CA PHE A 30 17.75 2.58 -1.89
C PHE A 30 17.46 4.07 -2.16
N LEU A 31 17.41 4.50 -3.43
CA LEU A 31 17.22 5.91 -3.82
C LEU A 31 15.75 6.31 -4.10
N LYS A 32 14.85 5.35 -4.30
CA LYS A 32 13.40 5.62 -4.31
C LYS A 32 12.89 5.53 -2.89
N LYS A 33 12.69 6.68 -2.24
CA LYS A 33 12.05 6.73 -0.91
C LYS A 33 10.77 5.87 -0.94
N PRO A 34 10.56 4.97 0.04
CA PRO A 34 9.35 4.17 0.07
C PRO A 34 8.14 5.10 0.17
N VAL A 35 7.27 5.03 -0.84
CA VAL A 35 6.02 5.79 -0.87
C VAL A 35 5.04 5.06 0.03
N PHE A 36 4.71 5.67 1.17
CA PHE A 36 3.69 5.16 2.06
C PHE A 36 2.36 5.84 1.79
N TYR A 37 1.29 5.10 1.99
CA TYR A 37 -0.07 5.58 1.85
C TYR A 37 -0.75 5.54 3.20
N LYS A 38 -1.40 6.65 3.53
CA LYS A 38 -2.26 6.79 4.71
C LYS A 38 -3.70 6.51 4.29
N VAL A 39 -4.33 5.50 4.89
CA VAL A 39 -5.76 5.25 4.72
C VAL A 39 -6.54 6.09 5.72
N ILE A 40 -7.53 6.83 5.24
CA ILE A 40 -8.36 7.74 6.04
C ILE A 40 -9.84 7.36 5.89
N ILE A 41 -10.58 7.37 6.99
CA ILE A 41 -12.05 7.31 7.01
C ILE A 41 -12.60 8.66 7.45
N PHE A 42 -13.71 9.07 6.84
CA PHE A 42 -14.42 10.33 7.13
C PHE A 42 -15.76 10.07 7.83
N ASN A 43 -16.19 11.04 8.63
CA ASN A 43 -17.49 11.02 9.26
C ASN A 43 -18.62 11.23 8.26
N ASP A 44 -19.76 10.61 8.54
CA ASP A 44 -21.04 10.83 7.88
C ASP A 44 -22.18 10.53 8.87
N ASP A 45 -23.40 10.94 8.53
CA ASP A 45 -24.56 10.85 9.44
C ASP A 45 -25.30 9.50 9.39
N TYR A 46 -24.86 8.55 8.56
CA TYR A 46 -25.62 7.33 8.25
C TYR A 46 -24.87 6.04 8.54
N THR A 47 -23.53 6.06 8.61
CA THR A 47 -22.74 4.88 8.92
C THR A 47 -22.66 4.65 10.44
N PRO A 48 -23.10 3.50 10.96
CA PRO A 48 -23.04 3.21 12.39
C PRO A 48 -21.59 3.15 12.92
N MET A 49 -21.36 3.66 14.13
CA MET A 49 -20.05 3.58 14.80
C MET A 49 -19.53 2.15 14.92
N GLU A 50 -20.42 1.19 15.20
CA GLU A 50 -20.08 -0.24 15.29
C GLU A 50 -19.59 -0.81 13.95
N PHE A 51 -20.09 -0.30 12.83
CA PHE A 51 -19.58 -0.68 11.51
C PHE A 51 -18.16 -0.15 11.29
N VAL A 52 -17.89 1.11 11.67
CA VAL A 52 -16.53 1.67 11.61
C VAL A 52 -15.59 0.88 12.53
N LEU A 53 -16.03 0.53 13.74
CA LEU A 53 -15.26 -0.31 14.66
C LEU A 53 -14.95 -1.69 14.06
N TYR A 54 -15.93 -2.31 13.39
CA TYR A 54 -15.76 -3.56 12.66
C TYR A 54 -14.68 -3.45 11.57
N LEU A 55 -14.70 -2.40 10.75
CA LEU A 55 -13.68 -2.19 9.71
C LEU A 55 -12.28 -2.07 10.34
N LEU A 56 -12.14 -1.24 11.37
CA LEU A 56 -10.87 -1.02 12.06
C LEU A 56 -10.29 -2.31 12.65
N LYS A 57 -11.13 -3.17 13.24
CA LYS A 57 -10.67 -4.43 13.84
C LYS A 57 -10.31 -5.48 12.78
N ASN A 58 -11.13 -5.63 11.74
CA ASN A 58 -11.00 -6.78 10.83
C ASN A 58 -10.15 -6.52 9.58
N ILE A 59 -10.10 -5.28 9.08
CA ILE A 59 -9.32 -4.93 7.88
C ILE A 59 -7.95 -4.37 8.27
N PHE A 60 -7.92 -3.59 9.34
CA PHE A 60 -6.70 -2.90 9.81
C PHE A 60 -6.03 -3.60 10.99
N ASN A 61 -6.58 -4.72 11.48
CA ASN A 61 -6.09 -5.46 12.65
C ASN A 61 -5.86 -4.53 13.86
N MET A 62 -6.69 -3.48 14.00
CA MET A 62 -6.49 -2.47 15.01
C MET A 62 -6.89 -3.01 16.39
N PRO A 63 -6.03 -2.90 17.42
CA PRO A 63 -6.38 -3.28 18.78
C PRO A 63 -7.62 -2.54 19.26
N HIS A 64 -8.49 -3.22 20.01
CA HIS A 64 -9.83 -2.73 20.36
C HIS A 64 -9.83 -1.32 20.97
N HIS A 65 -8.96 -1.04 21.94
CA HIS A 65 -8.87 0.28 22.59
C HIS A 65 -8.50 1.40 21.59
N LYS A 66 -7.59 1.11 20.65
CA LYS A 66 -7.16 2.05 19.60
C LYS A 66 -8.27 2.24 18.57
N ALA A 67 -9.02 1.18 18.26
CA ALA A 67 -10.14 1.23 17.35
C ALA A 67 -11.27 2.10 17.90
N ILE A 68 -11.65 1.94 19.18
CA ILE A 68 -12.63 2.81 19.85
C ILE A 68 -12.20 4.28 19.80
N ASN A 69 -10.95 4.59 20.15
CA ASN A 69 -10.45 5.97 20.07
C ASN A 69 -10.52 6.52 18.63
N THR A 70 -10.19 5.69 17.63
CA THR A 70 -10.25 6.08 16.22
C THR A 70 -11.69 6.33 15.76
N VAL A 71 -12.66 5.52 16.18
CA VAL A 71 -14.10 5.75 15.92
C VAL A 71 -14.53 7.12 16.46
N PHE A 72 -14.19 7.44 17.71
CA PHE A 72 -14.51 8.74 18.29
C PHE A 72 -13.81 9.90 17.58
N LYS A 73 -12.57 9.71 17.12
CA LYS A 73 -11.88 10.71 16.29
C LYS A 73 -12.60 10.94 14.97
N VAL A 74 -13.03 9.89 14.27
CA VAL A 74 -13.84 10.05 13.05
C VAL A 74 -15.08 10.88 13.39
N HIS A 75 -15.84 10.47 14.41
CA HIS A 75 -17.09 11.13 14.77
C HIS A 75 -16.93 12.61 15.16
N TYR A 76 -16.02 12.93 16.07
CA TYR A 76 -15.89 14.29 16.62
C TYR A 76 -14.92 15.18 15.86
N LYS A 77 -13.99 14.62 15.08
CA LYS A 77 -13.00 15.39 14.30
C LYS A 77 -13.23 15.31 12.79
N GLY A 78 -14.29 14.63 12.36
CA GLY A 78 -14.70 14.51 10.96
C GLY A 78 -13.89 13.51 10.13
N ARG A 79 -12.70 13.08 10.59
CA ARG A 79 -11.89 12.04 9.94
C ARG A 79 -10.82 11.47 10.88
N ALA A 80 -10.32 10.28 10.56
CA ALA A 80 -9.14 9.71 11.23
C ALA A 80 -8.33 8.81 10.29
N SER A 81 -7.03 8.71 10.56
CA SER A 81 -6.16 7.71 9.90
C SER A 81 -6.38 6.34 10.52
N CYS A 82 -6.53 5.34 9.67
CA CYS A 82 -6.66 3.93 10.05
C CYS A 82 -5.30 3.22 10.11
N GLY A 83 -4.30 3.74 9.40
CA GLY A 83 -2.94 3.22 9.36
C GLY A 83 -2.14 3.78 8.18
N TYR A 84 -0.89 3.30 8.08
CA TYR A 84 0.07 3.64 7.04
C TYR A 84 0.57 2.32 6.44
N PHE A 85 0.56 2.22 5.12
CA PHE A 85 0.82 0.99 4.39
C PHE A 85 1.63 1.28 3.14
N ASP A 86 2.27 0.28 2.56
CA ASP A 86 2.74 0.38 1.17
C ASP A 86 1.56 0.45 0.19
N GLU A 87 1.86 0.68 -1.08
CA GLU A 87 0.85 0.85 -2.12
C GLU A 87 -0.07 -0.37 -2.26
N GLU A 88 0.50 -1.58 -2.29
CA GLU A 88 -0.23 -2.81 -2.53
C GLU A 88 -1.19 -3.10 -1.37
N GLU A 89 -0.69 -3.03 -0.14
CA GLU A 89 -1.51 -3.25 1.06
C GLU A 89 -2.58 -2.16 1.19
N ALA A 90 -2.26 -0.89 0.92
CA ALA A 90 -3.22 0.21 0.96
C ALA A 90 -4.38 0.02 -0.02
N LEU A 91 -4.08 -0.36 -1.27
CA LEU A 91 -5.07 -0.63 -2.31
C LEU A 91 -5.94 -1.84 -1.96
N GLN A 92 -5.34 -2.90 -1.39
CA GLN A 92 -6.08 -4.09 -0.98
C GLN A 92 -7.06 -3.76 0.15
N LYS A 93 -6.64 -3.03 1.18
CA LYS A 93 -7.54 -2.56 2.26
C LYS A 93 -8.67 -1.68 1.73
N LEU A 94 -8.41 -0.85 0.72
CA LEU A 94 -9.44 -0.01 0.10
C LEU A 94 -10.54 -0.84 -0.56
N LYS A 95 -10.17 -1.91 -1.28
CA LYS A 95 -11.13 -2.84 -1.90
C LYS A 95 -11.97 -3.53 -0.84
N GLU A 96 -11.37 -3.96 0.26
CA GLU A 96 -12.08 -4.60 1.37
C GLU A 96 -13.09 -3.64 2.03
N ILE A 97 -12.70 -2.38 2.26
CA ILE A 97 -13.60 -1.35 2.79
C ILE A 97 -14.75 -1.10 1.82
N GLN A 98 -14.45 -0.95 0.53
CA GLN A 98 -15.45 -0.70 -0.51
C GLN A 98 -16.51 -1.80 -0.52
N GLU A 99 -16.07 -3.06 -0.50
CA GLU A 99 -16.96 -4.22 -0.55
C GLU A 99 -17.79 -4.33 0.75
N ALA A 100 -17.18 -4.08 1.90
CA ALA A 100 -17.90 -4.05 3.17
C ALA A 100 -18.97 -2.94 3.20
N CYS A 101 -18.65 -1.73 2.74
CA CYS A 101 -19.59 -0.62 2.67
C CYS A 101 -20.74 -0.91 1.70
N ARG A 102 -20.43 -1.46 0.52
CA ARG A 102 -21.42 -1.85 -0.49
C ARG A 102 -22.38 -2.92 0.03
N THR A 103 -21.84 -3.97 0.64
CA THR A 103 -22.63 -5.09 1.17
C THR A 103 -23.56 -4.66 2.30
N ASN A 104 -23.07 -3.79 3.19
CA ASN A 104 -23.84 -3.30 4.34
C ASN A 104 -24.65 -2.02 4.04
N LYS A 105 -24.57 -1.50 2.80
CA LYS A 105 -25.28 -0.30 2.32
C LYS A 105 -24.98 0.96 3.14
N HIS A 106 -23.71 1.15 3.53
CA HIS A 106 -23.27 2.34 4.24
C HIS A 106 -22.57 3.33 3.29
N PRO A 107 -22.83 4.65 3.40
CA PRO A 107 -22.24 5.66 2.53
C PRO A 107 -20.83 6.09 2.98
N LEU A 108 -20.17 5.30 3.83
CA LEU A 108 -18.89 5.63 4.45
C LEU A 108 -17.86 6.07 3.41
N ARG A 109 -17.30 7.26 3.62
CA ARG A 109 -16.27 7.82 2.76
C ARG A 109 -14.89 7.46 3.27
N TYR A 110 -13.98 7.13 2.36
CA TYR A 110 -12.58 6.81 2.64
C TYR A 110 -11.66 7.37 1.56
N ALA A 111 -10.38 7.55 1.89
CA ALA A 111 -9.36 8.03 0.95
C ALA A 111 -7.99 7.42 1.22
N LEU A 112 -7.15 7.43 0.18
CA LEU A 112 -5.71 7.23 0.26
C LEU A 112 -5.01 8.57 0.12
N GLU A 113 -4.08 8.86 1.02
CA GLU A 113 -3.20 10.02 0.94
C GLU A 113 -1.75 9.53 0.82
N MET A 114 -1.09 9.90 -0.28
CA MET A 114 0.32 9.62 -0.51
C MET A 114 1.18 10.47 0.45
N LEU A 115 2.19 9.86 1.05
CA LEU A 115 3.15 10.55 1.91
C LEU A 115 4.49 10.64 1.18
N GLU A 116 4.84 11.86 0.80
CA GLU A 116 6.17 12.21 0.32
C GLU A 116 7.03 12.60 1.52
N TYR A 117 8.16 11.92 1.70
CA TYR A 117 9.20 12.26 2.70
C TYR A 117 10.38 12.95 2.03
#